data_AF-A0A328RUH1-F1
#
_entry.id   AF-A0A328RUH1-F1
#
_cell.length_a   1.000
_cell.length_b   1.000
_cell.length_c   1.000
_cell.angle_alpha   90.00
_cell.angle_beta   90.00
_cell.angle_gamma   90.00
#
_symmetry.space_group_name_H-M   'P 1'
#
loop_
_entity.id
_entity.type
_entity.pdbx_description
1 polymer ?
#
loop_
_entity_poly.entity_id
_entity_poly.type
_entity_poly.pdbx_seq_one_letter_code
_entity_poly.pdbx_strand_id
1 'polypeptide(L)' 'MLKWLYQFDDEVLERAKLYVDDVSNVKKIKDKITCDVRGSNLYYVRLTIKNELVTQFSCTCPYYSNCKHEAALLY' A
#
# COMPACT_ATOMS: atom_id res chain seq x y z
N MET A 1 -10.87 -11.19 5.61
CA MET A 1 -9.98 -10.04 5.87
C MET A 1 -8.67 -10.31 5.13
N LEU A 2 -8.14 -9.36 4.35
CA LEU A 2 -6.90 -9.58 3.60
C LEU A 2 -5.74 -9.85 4.57
N LYS A 3 -4.90 -10.83 4.25
CA LYS A 3 -3.69 -11.15 5.02
C LYS A 3 -2.52 -10.35 4.46
N TRP A 4 -2.09 -9.31 5.20
CA TRP A 4 -1.02 -8.40 4.76
C TRP A 4 -0.20 -7.81 5.90
N LEU A 5 -0.79 -7.57 7.08
CA LEU A 5 -0.16 -6.90 8.22
C LEU A 5 1.22 -7.49 8.58
N TYR A 6 1.39 -8.80 8.49
CA TYR A 6 2.64 -9.50 8.81
C TYR A 6 3.83 -9.15 7.89
N GLN A 7 3.60 -8.40 6.81
CA GLN A 7 4.65 -7.97 5.87
C GLN A 7 5.30 -6.63 6.28
N PHE A 8 4.78 -5.96 7.30
CA PHE A 8 5.24 -4.63 7.71
C PHE A 8 5.65 -4.64 9.18
N ASP A 9 6.72 -3.91 9.50
CA ASP A 9 7.09 -3.63 10.89
C ASP A 9 6.10 -2.64 11.54
N ASP A 10 5.96 -2.72 12.86
CA ASP A 10 5.02 -1.89 13.63
C ASP A 10 5.24 -0.39 13.40
N GLU A 11 6.49 0.07 13.29
CA GLU A 11 6.79 1.49 12.98
C GLU A 11 6.24 1.90 11.61
N VAL A 12 6.34 1.02 10.61
CA VAL A 12 5.82 1.29 9.27
C VAL A 12 4.30 1.37 9.29
N LEU A 13 3.65 0.48 10.05
CA LEU A 13 2.20 0.46 10.22
C LEU A 13 1.68 1.72 10.92
N GLU A 14 2.31 2.17 12.01
CA GLU A 14 1.94 3.42 12.68
C GLU A 14 2.08 4.62 11.75
N ARG A 15 3.16 4.68 10.98
CA ARG A 15 3.36 5.76 10.01
C ARG A 15 2.40 5.70 8.84
N ALA A 16 1.94 4.52 8.44
CA ALA A 16 1.00 4.35 7.33
C ALA A 16 -0.37 4.97 7.62
N LYS A 17 -0.81 4.94 8.88
CA LYS A 17 -2.07 5.58 9.31
C LYS A 17 -2.12 7.08 8.99
N LEU A 18 -0.96 7.75 8.98
CA LEU A 18 -0.84 9.17 8.65
C LEU A 18 -1.11 9.49 7.17
N TYR A 19 -1.12 8.48 6.29
CA TYR A 19 -1.27 8.64 4.84
C TYR A 19 -2.59 8.10 4.31
N VAL A 20 -3.49 7.62 5.17
CA VAL A 20 -4.79 7.03 4.74
C VAL A 20 -5.62 8.07 3.99
N ASP A 21 -5.69 9.29 4.51
CA ASP A 21 -6.41 10.41 3.88
C ASP A 21 -5.72 10.92 2.60
N ASP A 22 -4.45 10.54 2.39
CA ASP A 22 -3.67 10.89 1.19
C ASP A 22 -3.78 9.83 0.09
N VAL A 23 -4.49 8.72 0.32
CA VAL A 23 -4.77 7.70 -0.70
C VAL A 23 -5.87 8.19 -1.63
N SER A 24 -5.60 8.17 -2.93
CA SER A 24 -6.53 8.61 -3.96
C SER A 24 -6.43 7.74 -5.22
N ASN A 25 -7.35 7.95 -6.16
CA ASN A 25 -7.38 7.24 -7.45
C ASN A 25 -7.31 5.70 -7.33
N VAL A 26 -7.95 5.15 -6.28
CA VAL A 26 -7.99 3.71 -6.05
C VAL A 26 -8.72 3.01 -7.19
N LYS A 27 -8.04 2.09 -7.86
CA LYS A 27 -8.59 1.28 -8.95
C LYS A 27 -8.31 -0.19 -8.68
N LYS A 28 -9.32 -1.02 -8.90
CA LYS A 28 -9.20 -2.48 -8.85
C LYS A 28 -9.33 -3.04 -10.26
N ILE A 29 -8.31 -3.78 -10.71
CA ILE A 29 -8.28 -4.43 -12.02
C ILE A 29 -7.88 -5.89 -11.81
N LYS A 30 -8.83 -6.81 -11.95
CA LYS A 30 -8.65 -8.24 -11.69
C LYS A 30 -8.12 -8.49 -10.27
N ASP A 31 -6.92 -9.03 -10.17
CA ASP A 31 -6.16 -9.36 -8.96
C ASP A 31 -5.32 -8.20 -8.44
N LYS A 32 -5.35 -7.03 -9.09
CA LYS A 32 -4.51 -5.87 -8.73
C LYS A 32 -5.34 -4.73 -8.17
N ILE A 33 -4.81 -4.09 -7.14
CA ILE A 33 -5.28 -2.79 -6.66
C ILE A 33 -4.16 -1.78 -6.87
N THR A 34 -4.51 -0.61 -7.37
CA THR A 34 -3.56 0.48 -7.61
C THR A 34 -4.12 1.77 -7.05
N CYS A 35 -3.27 2.64 -6.51
CA CYS A 35 -3.67 3.96 -6.05
C CYS A 35 -2.52 4.95 -6.19
N ASP A 36 -2.85 6.23 -6.00
CA ASP A 36 -1.88 7.29 -5.80
C ASP A 36 -1.87 7.67 -4.31
N VAL A 37 -0.69 7.82 -3.73
CA VAL A 37 -0.50 8.26 -2.35
C VAL A 37 0.28 9.56 -2.35
N ARG A 38 -0.30 10.63 -1.79
CA ARG A 38 0.37 11.93 -1.67
C ARG A 38 1.30 11.93 -0.47
N GLY A 39 2.57 12.28 -0.69
CA GLY A 39 3.53 12.58 0.36
C GLY A 39 4.34 13.82 -0.02
N SER A 40 5.66 13.77 0.13
CA SER A 40 6.55 14.81 -0.44
C SER A 40 6.47 14.87 -1.96
N ASN A 41 6.11 13.75 -2.59
CA ASN A 41 5.79 13.63 -4.01
C ASN A 41 4.52 12.78 -4.17
N LEU A 42 4.02 12.66 -5.40
CA LEU A 42 2.98 11.68 -5.73
C LEU A 42 3.62 10.30 -5.95
N TYR A 43 3.22 9.32 -5.14
CA TYR A 43 3.70 7.95 -5.27
C TYR A 43 2.61 7.04 -5.82
N TYR A 44 2.97 6.18 -6.77
CA TYR A 44 2.06 5.18 -7.31
C TYR A 44 2.27 3.86 -6.58
N VAL A 45 1.20 3.32 -6.01
CA VAL A 45 1.19 2.06 -5.28
C VAL A 45 0.41 1.03 -6.08
N ARG A 46 0.93 -0.20 -6.10
CA ARG A 46 0.27 -1.37 -6.66
C ARG A 46 0.42 -2.54 -5.71
N LEU A 47 -0.67 -3.25 -5.46
CA LEU A 47 -0.66 -4.53 -4.79
C LEU A 47 -1.38 -5.59 -5.61
N THR A 48 -0.95 -6.84 -5.45
CA THR A 48 -1.56 -8.02 -6.10
C THR A 48 -2.15 -8.93 -5.02
N ILE A 49 -3.40 -9.34 -5.18
CA ILE A 49 -4.16 -10.17 -4.25
C ILE A 49 -4.43 -11.52 -4.90
N LYS A 50 -4.05 -12.60 -4.23
CA LYS A 50 -4.38 -13.98 -4.62
C LYS A 50 -4.87 -14.75 -3.40
N ASN A 51 -6.03 -15.39 -3.48
CA ASN A 51 -6.61 -16.18 -2.38
C ASN A 51 -6.64 -15.41 -1.05
N GLU A 52 -7.08 -14.15 -1.09
CA GLU A 52 -7.14 -13.23 0.07
C GLU A 52 -5.78 -12.87 0.71
N LEU A 53 -4.67 -13.26 0.07
CA LEU A 53 -3.31 -12.91 0.46
C LEU A 53 -2.80 -11.79 -0.45
N VAL A 54 -2.19 -10.76 0.12
CA VAL A 54 -1.42 -9.81 -0.69
C VAL A 54 -0.08 -10.45 -1.00
N THR A 55 0.15 -10.81 -2.27
CA THR A 55 1.34 -11.56 -2.69
C THR A 55 2.46 -10.67 -3.21
N GLN A 56 2.15 -9.42 -3.53
CA GLN A 56 3.13 -8.47 -4.03
C GLN A 56 2.70 -7.05 -3.69
N PHE A 57 3.69 -6.26 -3.29
CA PHE A 57 3.61 -4.81 -3.17
C PHE A 57 4.61 -4.14 -4.11
N SER A 58 4.26 -2.95 -4.55
CA SER A 58 5.14 -2.09 -5.32
C SER A 58 4.75 -0.64 -5.07
N CYS A 59 5.75 0.18 -4.77
CA CYS A 59 5.61 1.62 -4.63
C CYS A 59 6.73 2.31 -5.40
N THR A 60 6.42 3.46 -6.01
CA THR A 60 7.45 4.30 -6.67
C THR A 60 8.26 5.15 -5.68
N CYS A 61 8.08 4.97 -4.37
CA CYS A 61 8.85 5.69 -3.36
C CYS A 61 10.29 5.13 -3.23
N PRO A 62 11.25 5.93 -2.73
CA PRO A 62 12.65 5.52 -2.67
C PRO A 62 12.93 4.39 -1.65
N TYR A 63 11.96 4.10 -0.78
CA TYR A 63 12.03 3.00 0.18
C TYR A 63 11.58 1.65 -0.41
N TYR A 64 11.16 1.64 -1.69
CA TYR A 64 10.73 0.43 -2.41
C TYR A 64 9.58 -0.32 -1.69
N SER A 65 9.74 -1.62 -1.47
CA SER A 65 8.74 -2.53 -0.90
C SER A 65 8.63 -2.43 0.62
N ASN A 66 7.47 -2.80 1.13
CA ASN A 66 7.07 -2.79 2.53
C ASN A 66 7.13 -1.39 3.14
N CYS A 67 6.76 -0.38 2.35
CA CYS A 67 6.76 1.00 2.79
C CYS A 67 5.39 1.43 3.35
N LYS A 68 5.38 2.52 4.12
CA LYS A 68 4.15 3.06 4.72
C LYS A 68 3.03 3.39 3.71
N HIS A 69 3.36 3.75 2.46
CA HIS A 69 2.35 4.04 1.43
C HIS A 69 1.60 2.79 0.97
N GLU A 70 2.27 1.63 0.97
CA GLU A 70 1.66 0.35 0.59
C GLU A 70 0.69 -0.13 1.66
N ALA A 71 1.07 0.02 2.93
CA ALA A 71 0.19 -0.26 4.06
C ALA A 71 -0.98 0.72 4.16
N ALA A 72 -0.79 2.00 3.80
CA ALA A 72 -1.85 3.01 3.85
C ALA A 72 -3.04 2.69 2.93
N LEU A 73 -2.81 2.02 1.79
CA LEU A 73 -3.87 1.55 0.90
C LEU A 73 -4.76 0.45 1.53
N LEU A 74 -4.27 -0.25 2.56
CA LEU A 74 -4.94 -1.41 3.16
C LEU A 74 -5.53 -1.13 4.54
N TYR A 75 -5.29 0.06 5.10
CA TYR A 75 -5.99 0.60 6.27
C TYR A 75 -7.38 1.10 5.89
#